data_AF-A0A3M0WHJ0-F1
#
_entry.id   AF-A0A3M0WHJ0-F1
#
_cell.length_a   1.000
_cell.length_b   1.000
_cell.length_c   1.000
_cell.angle_alpha   90.00
_cell.angle_beta   90.00
_cell.angle_gamma   90.00
#
_symmetry.space_group_name_H-M   'P 1'
#
loop_
_entity.id
_entity.type
_entity.pdbx_description
1 polymer ?
#
loop_
_entity_poly.entity_id
_entity_poly.type
_entity_poly.pdbx_seq_one_letter_code
_entity_poly.pdbx_strand_id
1 'polypeptide(L)'
;MAGAARALAATLLLALAAGPAAADESPPPPLLPELFDVVDVEPGDVLNIREAPSAKSAIIGTLPPDARRIEVVGTDPTHRWGLIDAGGRAGWVSMRYLTPRAGRDPRRFPEHLVCHGTEPFWTLEFGAGGTVALETPEGTPRLYRLSWAEPSANIGLAAWGASFDDASGRASAVIRRGLCSDGMSDRPFGLAIDWIAEDAPGRRLYSGCCSLTR
;
A
#
# COMPACT_ATOMS: atom_id res chain seq x y z
N MET A 1 32.48 -9.62 82.46
CA MET A 1 33.39 -8.99 81.48
C MET A 1 33.43 -9.90 80.26
N ALA A 2 32.45 -9.74 79.36
CA ALA A 2 32.59 -9.04 78.08
C ALA A 2 33.43 -9.82 77.06
N GLY A 3 32.74 -10.48 76.11
CA GLY A 3 33.34 -11.17 74.97
C GLY A 3 32.24 -11.51 73.97
N ALA A 4 31.99 -10.59 73.05
CA ALA A 4 30.85 -10.58 72.12
C ALA A 4 30.93 -11.70 71.07
N ALA A 5 29.85 -12.46 70.92
CA ALA A 5 29.64 -13.38 69.81
C ALA A 5 29.26 -12.59 68.54
N ARG A 6 30.14 -12.57 67.53
CA ARG A 6 29.83 -12.05 66.20
C ARG A 6 29.21 -13.16 65.36
N ALA A 7 27.89 -13.12 65.17
CA ALA A 7 27.21 -13.94 64.18
C ALA A 7 27.45 -13.35 62.77
N LEU A 8 28.11 -14.10 61.90
CA LEU A 8 28.26 -13.79 60.48
C LEU A 8 26.93 -14.07 59.77
N ALA A 9 26.23 -13.02 59.34
CA ALA A 9 25.09 -13.14 58.43
C ALA A 9 25.61 -13.31 57.00
N ALA A 10 25.47 -14.51 56.44
CA ALA A 10 25.73 -14.77 55.03
C ALA A 10 24.50 -14.40 54.19
N THR A 11 24.56 -13.27 53.48
CA THR A 11 23.51 -12.86 52.54
C THR A 11 23.70 -13.58 51.21
N LEU A 12 22.82 -14.54 50.91
CA LEU A 12 22.79 -15.26 49.64
C LEU A 12 22.13 -14.38 48.56
N LEU A 13 22.92 -13.79 47.67
CA LEU A 13 22.42 -13.09 46.47
C LEU A 13 22.01 -14.12 45.41
N LEU A 14 20.70 -14.34 45.24
CA LEU A 14 20.15 -15.05 44.09
C LEU A 14 20.23 -14.12 42.86
N ALA A 15 21.19 -14.36 41.96
CA ALA A 15 21.22 -13.71 40.66
C ALA A 15 20.20 -14.39 39.73
N LEU A 16 19.04 -13.77 39.51
CA LEU A 16 18.12 -14.15 38.44
C LEU A 16 18.77 -13.77 37.11
N ALA A 17 19.31 -14.75 36.39
CA ALA A 17 19.71 -14.59 35.00
C ALA A 17 18.44 -14.48 34.13
N ALA A 18 17.96 -13.25 33.92
CA ALA A 18 17.00 -12.97 32.86
C ALA A 18 17.75 -13.06 31.51
N GLY A 19 17.64 -14.19 30.82
CA GLY A 19 18.10 -14.30 29.44
C GLY A 19 17.32 -13.35 28.53
N PRO A 20 17.93 -12.83 27.46
CA PRO A 20 17.21 -11.99 26.50
C PRO A 20 16.14 -12.84 25.84
N ALA A 21 14.88 -12.44 25.99
CA ALA A 21 13.81 -12.98 25.18
C ALA A 21 14.12 -12.63 23.72
N ALA A 22 14.39 -13.63 22.89
CA ALA A 22 14.37 -13.46 21.45
C ALA A 22 12.95 -13.06 21.07
N ALA A 23 12.76 -11.79 20.71
CA ALA A 23 11.53 -11.35 20.07
C ALA A 23 11.41 -12.11 18.75
N ASP A 24 10.27 -12.73 18.53
CA ASP A 24 9.89 -13.35 17.27
C ASP A 24 9.84 -12.24 16.21
N GLU A 25 10.93 -12.05 15.44
CA GLU A 25 10.98 -11.11 14.32
C GLU A 25 10.11 -11.65 13.20
N SER A 26 8.79 -11.56 13.38
CA SER A 26 7.85 -11.64 12.26
C SER A 26 8.28 -10.56 11.24
N PRO A 27 8.40 -10.90 9.94
CA PRO A 27 8.80 -9.94 8.93
C PRO A 27 7.87 -8.71 9.01
N PRO A 28 8.39 -7.49 8.81
CA PRO A 28 7.58 -6.30 8.85
C PRO A 28 6.43 -6.43 7.84
N PRO A 29 5.22 -5.93 8.16
CA PRO A 29 4.09 -6.06 7.27
C PRO A 29 4.42 -5.46 5.90
N PRO A 30 3.91 -6.04 4.81
CA PRO A 30 4.20 -5.57 3.46
C PRO A 30 3.74 -4.11 3.29
N LEU A 31 4.50 -3.34 2.50
CA LEU A 31 4.11 -1.98 2.13
C LEU A 31 2.98 -2.03 1.10
N LEU A 32 1.76 -1.80 1.55
CA LEU A 32 0.57 -1.84 0.69
C LEU A 32 0.22 -0.45 0.12
N PRO A 33 -0.39 -0.37 -1.07
CA PRO A 33 -0.75 -1.48 -1.93
C PRO A 33 0.44 -2.11 -2.63
N GLU A 34 0.29 -3.38 -2.96
CA GLU A 34 1.23 -4.16 -3.76
C GLU A 34 0.49 -5.22 -4.59
N LEU A 35 1.12 -5.66 -5.68
CA LEU A 35 0.62 -6.72 -6.55
C LEU A 35 1.06 -8.09 -6.06
N PHE A 36 0.10 -9.01 -6.03
CA PHE A 36 0.31 -10.41 -5.65
C PHE A 36 -0.11 -11.34 -6.79
N ASP A 37 0.47 -12.53 -6.81
CA ASP A 37 0.03 -13.65 -7.63
C ASP A 37 -0.55 -14.74 -6.71
N VAL A 38 -1.57 -15.44 -7.19
CA VAL A 38 -2.14 -16.60 -6.49
C VAL A 38 -1.17 -17.78 -6.57
N VAL A 39 -0.99 -18.47 -5.46
CA VAL A 39 -0.14 -19.65 -5.30
C VAL A 39 -0.80 -20.69 -4.41
N ASP A 40 -0.33 -21.93 -4.49
CA ASP A 40 -0.74 -23.05 -3.63
C ASP A 40 -2.25 -23.34 -3.64
N VAL A 41 -2.91 -23.06 -4.77
CA VAL A 41 -4.28 -23.49 -5.07
C VAL A 41 -4.21 -24.60 -6.12
N GLU A 42 -4.84 -25.72 -5.84
CA GLU A 42 -4.79 -26.90 -6.73
C GLU A 42 -5.45 -26.61 -8.09
N PRO A 43 -4.95 -27.21 -9.18
CA PRO A 43 -5.63 -27.16 -10.48
C PRO A 43 -7.07 -27.68 -10.37
N GLY A 44 -8.04 -26.86 -10.76
CA GLY A 44 -9.47 -27.18 -10.67
C GLY A 44 -10.16 -26.70 -9.39
N ASP A 45 -9.42 -26.10 -8.46
CA ASP A 45 -9.98 -25.38 -7.30
C ASP A 45 -9.95 -23.85 -7.55
N VAL A 46 -10.39 -23.07 -6.56
CA VAL A 46 -10.43 -21.60 -6.60
C VAL A 46 -10.06 -20.98 -5.26
N LEU A 47 -9.46 -19.78 -5.32
CA LEU A 47 -9.31 -18.93 -4.15
C LEU A 47 -10.58 -18.10 -3.96
N ASN A 48 -11.30 -18.32 -2.87
CA ASN A 48 -12.51 -17.57 -2.55
C ASN A 48 -12.20 -16.12 -2.12
N ILE A 49 -12.95 -15.18 -2.69
CA ILE A 49 -13.05 -13.79 -2.22
C ILE A 49 -14.25 -13.72 -1.27
N ARG A 50 -14.06 -13.17 -0.08
CA ARG A 50 -15.07 -13.14 0.98
C ARG A 50 -15.48 -11.74 1.37
N GLU A 51 -16.69 -11.61 1.89
CA GLU A 51 -17.25 -10.32 2.32
C GLU A 51 -16.55 -9.73 3.56
N ALA A 52 -16.04 -10.58 4.45
CA ALA A 52 -15.32 -10.21 5.66
C ALA A 52 -14.05 -11.08 5.82
N PRO A 53 -13.05 -10.66 6.62
CA PRO A 53 -11.79 -11.38 6.84
C PRO A 53 -11.98 -12.62 7.72
N SER A 54 -12.77 -13.58 7.24
CA SER A 54 -13.16 -14.79 7.96
C SER A 54 -13.53 -15.90 6.99
N ALA A 55 -13.05 -17.12 7.26
CA ALA A 55 -13.37 -18.30 6.46
C ALA A 55 -14.86 -18.70 6.54
N LYS A 56 -15.61 -18.14 7.50
CA LYS A 56 -17.06 -18.35 7.68
C LYS A 56 -17.92 -17.30 6.96
N SER A 57 -17.30 -16.24 6.44
CA SER A 57 -18.00 -15.17 5.73
C SER A 57 -18.48 -15.63 4.34
N ALA A 58 -19.53 -15.00 3.83
CA ALA A 58 -20.07 -15.26 2.50
C ALA A 58 -18.98 -15.13 1.42
N ILE A 59 -19.04 -16.02 0.42
CA ILE A 59 -18.19 -15.95 -0.76
C ILE A 59 -18.88 -15.00 -1.75
N ILE A 60 -18.14 -13.98 -2.17
CA ILE A 60 -18.63 -12.89 -3.02
C ILE A 60 -18.00 -12.87 -4.42
N GLY A 61 -17.01 -13.73 -4.63
CA GLY A 61 -16.25 -13.90 -5.87
C GLY A 61 -15.19 -14.97 -5.71
N THR A 62 -14.45 -15.24 -6.78
CA THR A 62 -13.36 -16.22 -6.78
C THR A 62 -12.21 -15.73 -7.66
N LEU A 63 -11.01 -16.21 -7.38
CA LEU A 63 -9.82 -16.06 -8.21
C LEU A 63 -9.37 -17.44 -8.69
N PRO A 64 -8.99 -17.59 -9.97
CA PRO A 64 -8.42 -18.84 -10.46
C PRO A 64 -7.06 -19.15 -9.80
N PRO A 65 -6.61 -20.42 -9.81
CA PRO A 65 -5.36 -20.84 -9.18
C PRO A 65 -4.10 -20.11 -9.67
N ASP A 66 -4.14 -19.57 -10.89
CA ASP A 66 -3.03 -18.88 -11.54
C ASP A 66 -3.28 -17.38 -11.70
N ALA A 67 -4.27 -16.82 -10.97
CA ALA A 67 -4.57 -15.39 -11.05
C ALA A 67 -3.35 -14.55 -10.70
N ARG A 68 -3.09 -13.51 -11.50
CA ARG A 68 -1.91 -12.64 -11.35
C ARG A 68 -2.32 -11.20 -11.16
N ARG A 69 -1.39 -10.41 -10.62
CA ARG A 69 -1.55 -8.96 -10.44
C ARG A 69 -2.77 -8.59 -9.59
N ILE A 70 -3.01 -9.35 -8.53
CA ILE A 70 -4.04 -9.04 -7.54
C ILE A 70 -3.52 -7.89 -6.68
N GLU A 71 -4.14 -6.72 -6.81
CA GLU A 71 -3.79 -5.58 -5.96
C GLU A 71 -4.39 -5.76 -4.57
N VAL A 72 -3.52 -5.96 -3.57
CA VAL A 72 -3.90 -5.95 -2.17
C VAL A 72 -3.66 -4.55 -1.64
N VAL A 73 -4.71 -3.89 -1.17
CA VAL A 73 -4.68 -2.47 -0.75
C VAL A 73 -4.60 -2.28 0.78
N GLY A 74 -4.84 -3.34 1.54
CA GLY A 74 -4.76 -3.35 3.00
C GLY A 74 -4.83 -4.77 3.54
N THR A 75 -4.68 -4.91 4.85
CA THR A 75 -4.88 -6.19 5.54
C THR A 75 -5.72 -6.03 6.79
N ASP A 76 -6.27 -7.14 7.27
CA ASP A 76 -6.84 -7.19 8.61
C ASP A 76 -5.73 -7.04 9.68
N PRO A 77 -6.08 -6.80 10.95
CA PRO A 77 -5.09 -6.67 12.03
C PRO A 77 -4.22 -7.91 12.24
N THR A 78 -4.66 -9.10 11.77
CA THR A 78 -3.87 -10.33 11.85
C THR A 78 -2.97 -10.57 10.64
N HIS A 79 -3.03 -9.71 9.60
CA HIS A 79 -2.33 -9.83 8.32
C HIS A 79 -2.60 -11.15 7.56
N ARG A 80 -3.65 -11.89 7.94
CA ARG A 80 -4.02 -13.16 7.29
C ARG A 80 -5.00 -12.96 6.14
N TRP A 81 -5.62 -11.80 6.08
CA TRP A 81 -6.58 -11.42 5.06
C TRP A 81 -6.13 -10.15 4.36
N GLY A 82 -6.02 -10.23 3.04
CA GLY A 82 -5.77 -9.09 2.17
C GLY A 82 -7.08 -8.50 1.69
N LEU A 83 -7.20 -7.18 1.78
CA LEU A 83 -8.30 -6.42 1.20
C LEU A 83 -7.96 -6.13 -0.26
N ILE A 84 -8.90 -6.46 -1.16
CA ILE A 84 -8.78 -6.26 -2.61
C ILE A 84 -10.04 -5.56 -3.14
N ASP A 85 -9.94 -5.01 -4.34
CA ASP A 85 -11.11 -4.68 -5.14
C ASP A 85 -11.66 -5.95 -5.82
N ALA A 86 -12.93 -6.27 -5.55
CA ALA A 86 -13.64 -7.42 -6.05
C ALA A 86 -14.78 -7.00 -7.00
N GLY A 87 -14.43 -6.31 -8.08
CA GLY A 87 -15.38 -5.85 -9.11
C GLY A 87 -16.14 -4.60 -8.69
N GLY A 88 -15.46 -3.62 -8.11
CA GLY A 88 -16.02 -2.34 -7.68
C GLY A 88 -16.50 -2.32 -6.22
N ARG A 89 -16.21 -3.37 -5.45
CA ARG A 89 -16.52 -3.46 -4.01
C ARG A 89 -15.39 -4.11 -3.23
N ALA A 90 -15.30 -3.80 -1.95
CA ALA A 90 -14.36 -4.44 -1.04
C ALA A 90 -14.55 -5.97 -0.95
N GLY A 91 -13.43 -6.70 -1.00
CA GLY A 91 -13.39 -8.15 -0.77
C GLY A 91 -12.12 -8.61 -0.07
N TRP A 92 -12.21 -9.75 0.62
CA TRP A 92 -11.13 -10.30 1.44
C TRP A 92 -10.65 -11.65 0.92
N VAL A 93 -9.36 -11.79 0.73
CA VAL A 93 -8.70 -13.04 0.29
C VAL A 93 -7.68 -13.49 1.33
N SER A 94 -7.48 -14.80 1.46
CA SER A 94 -6.49 -15.30 2.41
C SER A 94 -5.07 -15.09 1.88
N MET A 95 -4.25 -14.36 2.64
CA MET A 95 -2.87 -14.04 2.27
C MET A 95 -1.98 -15.28 2.14
N ARG A 96 -2.36 -16.43 2.71
CA ARG A 96 -1.59 -17.68 2.58
C ARG A 96 -1.52 -18.21 1.15
N TYR A 97 -2.44 -17.78 0.30
CA TYR A 97 -2.52 -18.17 -1.11
C TYR A 97 -2.03 -17.08 -2.05
N LEU A 98 -1.33 -16.07 -1.51
CA LEU A 98 -0.81 -14.95 -2.26
C LEU A 98 0.69 -14.83 -2.01
N THR A 99 1.45 -14.66 -3.10
CA THR A 99 2.86 -14.28 -3.02
C THR A 99 3.06 -12.88 -3.60
N PRO A 100 3.86 -12.00 -2.98
CA PRO A 100 4.22 -10.74 -3.59
C PRO A 100 4.83 -10.97 -4.97
N ARG A 101 4.41 -10.18 -5.96
CA ARG A 101 4.96 -10.26 -7.31
C ARG A 101 6.36 -9.64 -7.30
N ALA A 102 7.34 -10.41 -7.77
CA ALA A 102 8.72 -9.93 -7.88
C ALA A 102 8.84 -8.83 -8.95
N GLY A 103 9.82 -7.94 -8.78
CA GLY A 103 10.21 -6.96 -9.80
C GLY A 103 9.83 -5.51 -9.50
N ARG A 104 9.03 -5.26 -8.45
CA ARG A 104 8.78 -3.89 -7.96
C ARG A 104 9.68 -3.59 -6.77
N ASP A 105 10.53 -2.57 -6.91
CA ASP A 105 11.27 -2.02 -5.77
C ASP A 105 10.39 -0.94 -5.12
N PRO A 106 9.91 -1.11 -3.88
CA PRO A 106 9.04 -0.13 -3.22
C PRO A 106 9.75 1.21 -2.97
N ARG A 107 11.09 1.27 -3.13
CA ARG A 107 11.90 2.50 -3.06
C ARG A 107 12.01 3.22 -4.40
N ARG A 108 11.42 2.70 -5.46
CA ARG A 108 11.30 3.43 -6.73
C ARG A 108 9.92 4.08 -6.80
N PHE A 109 9.87 5.22 -7.49
CA PHE A 109 8.61 5.88 -7.76
C PHE A 109 7.66 4.92 -8.52
N PRO A 110 6.36 4.85 -8.17
CA PRO A 110 5.44 3.91 -8.79
C PRO A 110 5.33 4.11 -10.31
N GLU A 111 5.72 3.10 -11.08
CA GLU A 111 5.37 2.98 -12.50
C GLU A 111 4.03 2.25 -12.65
N HIS A 112 3.32 2.48 -13.76
CA HIS A 112 2.04 1.83 -14.07
C HIS A 112 0.93 2.09 -13.02
N LEU A 113 0.94 3.28 -12.45
CA LEU A 113 -0.09 3.76 -11.53
C LEU A 113 -1.21 4.45 -12.33
N VAL A 114 -2.46 4.19 -11.99
CA VAL A 114 -3.61 4.92 -12.52
C VAL A 114 -4.30 5.62 -11.36
N CYS A 115 -4.44 6.94 -11.44
CA CYS A 115 -5.15 7.73 -10.45
C CYS A 115 -6.37 8.41 -11.07
N HIS A 116 -7.40 8.64 -10.26
CA HIS A 116 -8.60 9.33 -10.69
C HIS A 116 -9.25 10.08 -9.53
N GLY A 117 -10.06 11.07 -9.85
CA GLY A 117 -10.91 11.76 -8.89
C GLY A 117 -12.29 12.07 -9.43
N THR A 118 -13.21 12.30 -8.50
CA THR A 118 -14.63 12.54 -8.75
C THR A 118 -14.92 14.04 -8.60
N GLU A 119 -15.22 14.67 -9.74
CA GLU A 119 -15.60 16.08 -9.91
C GLU A 119 -14.55 17.17 -9.50
N PRO A 120 -14.00 17.91 -10.48
CA PRO A 120 -14.06 17.62 -11.91
C PRO A 120 -13.53 16.20 -12.15
N PHE A 121 -14.11 15.44 -13.09
CA PHE A 121 -13.56 14.12 -13.39
C PHE A 121 -12.18 14.27 -14.02
N TRP A 122 -11.24 13.43 -13.59
CA TRP A 122 -9.90 13.42 -14.15
C TRP A 122 -9.27 12.05 -13.98
N THR A 123 -8.33 11.74 -14.88
CA THR A 123 -7.50 10.52 -14.82
C THR A 123 -6.05 10.91 -15.01
N LEU A 124 -5.16 10.33 -14.18
CA LEU A 124 -3.71 10.35 -14.39
C LEU A 124 -3.21 8.94 -14.65
N GLU A 125 -2.57 8.73 -15.79
CA GLU A 125 -1.91 7.48 -16.12
C GLU A 125 -0.38 7.63 -16.09
N PHE A 126 0.27 6.94 -15.15
CA PHE A 126 1.73 6.87 -15.04
C PHE A 126 2.25 5.74 -15.93
N GLY A 127 2.80 6.09 -17.08
CA GLY A 127 3.37 5.15 -18.05
C GLY A 127 4.83 4.79 -17.76
N ALA A 128 5.37 3.92 -18.62
CA ALA A 128 6.79 3.55 -18.57
C ALA A 128 7.71 4.74 -18.90
N GLY A 129 8.92 4.73 -18.34
CA GLY A 129 9.93 5.75 -18.65
C GLY A 129 9.59 7.16 -18.17
N GLY A 130 8.73 7.26 -17.14
CA GLY A 130 8.38 8.50 -16.45
C GLY A 130 7.35 9.37 -17.17
N THR A 131 6.68 8.89 -18.21
CA THR A 131 5.61 9.63 -18.89
C THR A 131 4.33 9.59 -18.05
N VAL A 132 3.65 10.73 -17.91
CA VAL A 132 2.38 10.84 -17.20
C VAL A 132 1.35 11.54 -18.07
N ALA A 133 0.18 10.95 -18.27
CA ALA A 133 -0.91 11.55 -19.03
C ALA A 133 -2.02 12.03 -18.07
N LEU A 134 -2.36 13.31 -18.12
CA LEU A 134 -3.54 13.89 -17.46
C LEU A 134 -4.67 14.02 -18.47
N GLU A 135 -5.80 13.37 -18.18
CA GLU A 135 -7.01 13.43 -18.98
C GLU A 135 -8.15 14.06 -18.18
N THR A 136 -8.89 14.96 -18.81
CA THR A 136 -10.13 15.55 -18.29
C THR A 136 -11.21 15.46 -19.37
N PRO A 137 -12.50 15.36 -19.04
CA PRO A 137 -13.57 15.27 -20.04
C PRO A 137 -13.62 16.45 -21.02
N GLU A 138 -13.21 17.63 -20.57
CA GLU A 138 -13.32 18.89 -21.32
C GLU A 138 -12.08 19.19 -22.18
N GLY A 139 -11.03 18.36 -22.10
CA GLY A 139 -9.69 18.71 -22.58
C GLY A 139 -9.05 17.65 -23.47
N THR A 140 -7.95 18.04 -24.12
CA THR A 140 -7.03 17.08 -24.75
C THR A 140 -6.09 16.51 -23.68
N PRO A 141 -5.74 15.21 -23.74
CA PRO A 141 -4.76 14.63 -22.82
C PRO A 141 -3.46 15.43 -22.81
N ARG A 142 -2.98 15.77 -21.63
CA ARG A 142 -1.71 16.47 -21.45
C ARG A 142 -0.65 15.52 -20.97
N LEU A 143 0.52 15.62 -21.59
CA LEU A 143 1.64 14.72 -21.32
C LEU A 143 2.72 15.46 -20.54
N TYR A 144 3.09 14.88 -19.41
CA TYR A 144 4.20 15.31 -18.58
C TYR A 144 5.29 14.25 -18.55
N ARG A 145 6.49 14.67 -18.16
CA ARG A 145 7.62 13.80 -17.89
C ARG A 145 8.10 13.99 -16.47
N LEU A 146 8.25 12.89 -15.75
CA LEU A 146 8.84 12.86 -14.43
C LEU A 146 10.26 13.44 -14.47
N SER A 147 10.50 14.47 -13.65
CA SER A 147 11.81 15.11 -13.52
C SER A 147 12.43 14.94 -12.15
N TRP A 148 11.60 14.73 -11.12
CA TRP A 148 12.05 14.42 -9.77
C TRP A 148 11.01 13.61 -9.01
N ALA A 149 11.47 12.67 -8.18
CA ALA A 149 10.64 12.00 -7.20
C ALA A 149 11.48 11.46 -6.04
N GLU A 150 10.99 11.64 -4.81
CA GLU A 150 11.61 11.10 -3.60
C GLU A 150 10.57 10.65 -2.58
N PRO A 151 10.90 9.66 -1.73
CA PRO A 151 10.12 9.36 -0.55
C PRO A 151 10.09 10.53 0.43
N SER A 152 9.08 10.54 1.30
CA SER A 152 8.99 11.52 2.38
C SER A 152 10.18 11.43 3.34
N ALA A 153 10.76 12.59 3.70
CA ALA A 153 11.88 12.68 4.62
C ALA A 153 11.56 12.19 6.06
N ASN A 154 10.31 12.29 6.50
CA ASN A 154 9.91 11.96 7.88
C ASN A 154 9.07 10.68 8.02
N ILE A 155 8.36 10.26 6.97
CA ILE A 155 7.55 9.02 6.97
C ILE A 155 7.99 8.00 5.91
N GLY A 156 9.11 8.25 5.23
CA GLY A 156 9.72 7.31 4.29
C GLY A 156 8.78 6.91 3.15
N LEU A 157 8.69 5.61 2.90
CA LEU A 157 7.90 5.03 1.79
C LEU A 157 6.37 5.13 1.96
N ALA A 158 5.90 5.69 3.08
CA ALA A 158 4.48 5.97 3.28
C ALA A 158 3.97 7.13 2.42
N ALA A 159 4.87 7.98 1.90
CA ALA A 159 4.51 9.02 0.95
C ALA A 159 5.65 9.35 -0.02
N TRP A 160 5.29 9.91 -1.16
CA TRP A 160 6.19 10.36 -2.21
C TRP A 160 5.85 11.79 -2.61
N GLY A 161 6.89 12.62 -2.80
CA GLY A 161 6.80 13.86 -3.55
C GLY A 161 7.33 13.63 -4.96
N ALA A 162 6.71 14.27 -5.96
CA ALA A 162 7.19 14.22 -7.33
C ALA A 162 6.94 15.53 -8.08
N SER A 163 7.79 15.83 -9.05
CA SER A 163 7.67 16.94 -9.99
C SER A 163 7.74 16.43 -11.42
N PHE A 164 6.97 17.09 -12.28
CA PHE A 164 6.81 16.73 -13.67
C PHE A 164 6.87 17.99 -14.53
N ASP A 165 7.51 17.87 -15.68
CA ASP A 165 7.65 18.97 -16.64
C ASP A 165 6.96 18.60 -17.96
N ASP A 166 6.38 19.58 -18.64
CA ASP A 166 6.00 19.48 -20.05
C ASP A 166 6.64 20.62 -20.87
N ALA A 167 6.25 20.77 -22.15
CA ALA A 167 6.80 21.82 -23.01
C ALA A 167 6.41 23.27 -22.61
N SER A 168 5.42 23.43 -21.73
CA SER A 168 4.67 24.68 -21.49
C SER A 168 4.31 24.96 -20.02
N GLY A 169 4.61 24.05 -19.10
CA GLY A 169 4.13 24.07 -17.72
C GLY A 169 4.79 23.00 -16.86
N ARG A 170 4.38 22.98 -15.58
CA ARG A 170 4.90 22.06 -14.57
C ARG A 170 3.75 21.45 -13.79
N ALA A 171 4.01 20.30 -13.20
CA ALA A 171 3.10 19.72 -12.23
C ALA A 171 3.88 19.16 -11.04
N SER A 172 3.18 19.00 -9.93
CA SER A 172 3.72 18.36 -8.73
C SER A 172 2.68 17.43 -8.14
N ALA A 173 3.14 16.35 -7.51
CA ALA A 173 2.27 15.38 -6.87
C ALA A 173 2.76 15.02 -5.48
N VAL A 174 1.82 14.80 -4.57
CA VAL A 174 2.04 14.05 -3.34
C VAL A 174 1.21 12.79 -3.39
N ILE A 175 1.86 11.63 -3.33
CA ILE A 175 1.19 10.32 -3.29
C ILE A 175 1.39 9.74 -1.90
N ARG A 176 0.30 9.33 -1.23
CA ARG A 176 0.34 8.73 0.12
C ARG A 176 -0.21 7.32 0.09
N ARG A 177 0.43 6.41 0.81
CA ARG A 177 -0.10 5.07 1.11
C ARG A 177 -1.14 5.18 2.21
N GLY A 178 -2.25 4.48 2.02
CA GLY A 178 -3.37 4.46 2.95
C GLY A 178 -4.69 4.25 2.23
N LEU A 179 -5.69 3.79 2.97
CA LEU A 179 -7.03 3.60 2.40
C LEU A 179 -7.55 4.95 1.87
N CYS A 180 -7.98 4.93 0.62
CA CYS A 180 -8.56 6.07 -0.08
C CYS A 180 -9.95 5.69 -0.59
N SER A 181 -10.86 6.66 -0.61
CA SER A 181 -12.22 6.53 -1.15
C SER A 181 -12.43 7.59 -2.22
N ASP A 182 -13.03 7.20 -3.33
CA ASP A 182 -13.46 8.09 -4.41
C ASP A 182 -14.79 8.81 -4.10
N GLY A 183 -15.39 8.57 -2.92
CA GLY A 183 -16.66 9.16 -2.50
C GLY A 183 -17.90 8.69 -3.27
N MET A 184 -17.75 7.77 -4.22
CA MET A 184 -18.80 7.35 -5.16
C MET A 184 -19.00 5.83 -5.21
N SER A 185 -17.97 5.04 -4.89
CA SER A 185 -18.01 3.59 -4.93
C SER A 185 -17.55 2.95 -3.62
N ASP A 186 -17.90 1.67 -3.45
CA ASP A 186 -17.39 0.81 -2.37
C ASP A 186 -16.01 0.21 -2.70
N ARG A 187 -15.36 0.69 -3.76
CA ARG A 187 -14.05 0.20 -4.21
C ARG A 187 -12.98 0.66 -3.23
N PRO A 188 -12.17 -0.26 -2.68
CA PRO A 188 -11.07 0.12 -1.81
C PRO A 188 -9.84 0.49 -2.64
N PHE A 189 -9.21 1.62 -2.31
CA PHE A 189 -7.92 2.02 -2.88
C PHE A 189 -6.85 2.10 -1.80
N GLY A 190 -5.61 1.76 -2.15
CA GLY A 190 -4.48 1.79 -1.19
C GLY A 190 -3.62 3.05 -1.29
N LEU A 191 -3.89 3.92 -2.26
CA LEU A 191 -3.12 5.13 -2.52
C LEU A 191 -4.05 6.33 -2.69
N ALA A 192 -3.67 7.43 -2.08
CA ALA A 192 -4.25 8.75 -2.32
C ALA A 192 -3.23 9.63 -3.04
N ILE A 193 -3.70 10.57 -3.86
CA ILE A 193 -2.87 11.54 -4.57
C ILE A 193 -3.45 12.94 -4.46
N ASP A 194 -2.57 13.91 -4.28
CA ASP A 194 -2.80 15.34 -4.49
C ASP A 194 -1.91 15.78 -5.68
N TRP A 195 -2.51 16.12 -6.81
CA TRP A 195 -1.85 16.56 -8.05
C TRP A 195 -2.11 18.04 -8.30
N ILE A 196 -1.04 18.83 -8.42
CA ILE A 196 -1.08 20.26 -8.72
C ILE A 196 -0.57 20.47 -10.13
N ALA A 197 -1.46 20.82 -11.06
CA ALA A 197 -1.11 21.25 -12.41
C ALA A 197 -0.90 22.78 -12.44
N GLU A 198 0.22 23.24 -12.97
CA GLU A 198 0.53 24.66 -13.20
C GLU A 198 0.29 25.01 -14.68
N ASP A 199 -0.93 25.46 -14.98
CA ASP A 199 -1.41 25.65 -16.36
C ASP A 199 -1.75 27.12 -16.61
N ALA A 200 -1.94 27.52 -17.86
CA ALA A 200 -2.64 28.76 -18.15
C ALA A 200 -4.16 28.53 -17.98
N PRO A 201 -4.91 29.35 -17.20
CA PRO A 201 -4.52 30.64 -16.60
C PRO A 201 -4.01 30.57 -15.13
N GLY A 202 -3.89 29.39 -14.52
CA GLY A 202 -3.34 29.28 -13.16
C GLY A 202 -3.15 27.83 -12.67
N ARG A 203 -2.94 27.70 -11.36
CA ARG A 203 -2.76 26.40 -10.72
C ARG A 203 -4.09 25.72 -10.44
N ARG A 204 -4.14 24.39 -10.62
CA ARG A 204 -5.27 23.56 -10.24
C ARG A 204 -4.80 22.38 -9.40
N LEU A 205 -5.43 22.20 -8.23
CA LEU A 205 -5.29 21.01 -7.41
C LEU A 205 -6.36 20.00 -7.77
N TYR A 206 -5.95 18.75 -7.90
CA TYR A 206 -6.77 17.57 -8.11
C TYR A 206 -6.44 16.57 -6.98
N SER A 207 -7.46 16.10 -6.28
CA SER A 207 -7.30 15.06 -5.26
C SER A 207 -8.06 13.81 -5.68
N GLY A 208 -7.52 12.64 -5.36
CA GLY A 208 -8.08 11.39 -5.83
C GLY A 208 -7.38 10.15 -5.27
N CYS A 209 -7.80 8.99 -5.77
CA CYS A 209 -7.25 7.69 -5.39
C CYS A 209 -6.48 7.07 -6.55
N CYS A 210 -5.54 6.18 -6.23
CA CYS A 210 -4.77 5.45 -7.24
C CYS A 210 -4.83 3.94 -7.06
N SER A 211 -4.67 3.23 -8.18
CA SER A 211 -4.58 1.77 -8.27
C SER A 211 -3.35 1.36 -9.07
N LEU A 212 -2.73 0.25 -8.68
CA LEU A 212 -1.65 -0.44 -9.40
C LEU A 212 -2.17 -1.30 -10.56
N THR A 213 -3.50 -1.38 -10.68
CA THR A 213 -4.21 -2.06 -11.75
C THR A 213 -5.04 -1.04 -12.53
N ARG A 214 -5.17 -1.26 -13.84
CA ARG A 214 -6.00 -0.43 -14.70
C ARG A 214 -7.46 -0.88 -14.60
#